data_AF-A0A351YZB4-F1
#
_entry.id   AF-A0A351YZB4-F1
#
_cell.length_a   1.000
_cell.length_b   1.000
_cell.length_c   1.000
_cell.angle_alpha   90.00
_cell.angle_beta   90.00
_cell.angle_gamma   90.00
#
_symmetry.space_group_name_H-M   'P 1'
#
loop_
_entity.id
_entity.type
_entity.pdbx_description
1 polymer ?
#
loop_
_entity_poly.entity_id
_entity_poly.type
_entity_poly.pdbx_seq_one_letter_code
_entity_poly.pdbx_strand_id
1 'polypeptide(L)'
;MAVGDASIRYLNLDRIEKEAKSAKKFMKWGCVLVCFFGIGILGSLFKINDENKKFTGNDILSSSDVKLTEEEKAMLAPYLEKKETNPLYMSCILLIPSAIPILISRKKFREIASARRYETIFGSDTDGIITADELSTQLKRPTSKIFAELKDLFAKGYFQNCSLGKEGDTCVKIDNALGNEVLGTGFVEVTCKNCGATNRIRADSHGKCSYCGNPLYGKIQEE
;
A
#
# COMPACT_ATOMS: atom_id res chain seq x y z
N MET A 1 19.15 31.96 -6.24
CA MET A 1 19.70 30.62 -5.93
C MET A 1 18.96 30.14 -4.70
N ALA A 2 18.05 29.17 -4.86
CA ALA A 2 17.19 28.72 -3.78
C ALA A 2 18.02 27.89 -2.81
N VAL A 3 18.20 28.41 -1.60
CA VAL A 3 18.68 27.66 -0.44
C VAL A 3 17.59 26.62 -0.15
N GLY A 4 17.81 25.40 -0.62
CA GLY A 4 16.94 24.28 -0.31
C GLY A 4 17.18 23.91 1.14
N ASP A 5 16.15 24.03 1.98
CA ASP A 5 16.08 23.45 3.31
C ASP A 5 16.59 22.00 3.25
N ALA A 6 17.86 21.78 3.59
CA ALA A 6 18.48 20.47 3.64
C ALA A 6 18.09 19.75 4.94
N SER A 7 16.79 19.76 5.25
CA SER A 7 16.21 18.92 6.30
C SER A 7 16.64 17.49 6.01
N ILE A 8 17.32 16.85 6.95
CA ILE A 8 17.81 15.48 6.81
C ILE A 8 16.61 14.55 6.70
N ARG A 9 16.23 14.17 5.48
CA ARG A 9 15.11 13.26 5.21
C ARG A 9 15.61 11.84 5.06
N TYR A 10 15.05 10.91 5.84
CA TYR A 10 15.28 9.48 5.70
C TYR A 10 14.47 8.88 4.55
N LEU A 11 13.34 9.50 4.22
CA LEU A 11 12.52 9.11 3.09
C LEU A 11 12.98 9.80 1.81
N ASN A 12 13.09 9.01 0.76
CA ASN A 12 13.14 9.53 -0.60
C ASN A 12 11.72 9.96 -1.00
N LEU A 13 11.37 11.20 -0.66
CA LEU A 13 10.03 11.74 -0.91
C LEU A 13 9.72 11.87 -2.40
N ASP A 14 10.71 12.15 -3.25
CA ASP A 14 10.52 12.19 -4.70
C ASP A 14 10.06 10.83 -5.23
N ARG A 15 10.70 9.75 -4.76
CA ARG A 15 10.31 8.38 -5.08
C ARG A 15 8.90 8.08 -4.59
N ILE A 16 8.59 8.44 -3.35
CA ILE A 16 7.28 8.19 -2.73
C ILE A 16 6.18 8.97 -3.43
N GLU A 17 6.40 10.24 -3.75
CA GLU A 17 5.44 11.06 -4.47
C GLU A 17 5.18 10.53 -5.88
N LYS A 18 6.24 10.10 -6.58
CA LYS A 18 6.12 9.48 -7.90
C LYS A 18 5.28 8.21 -7.83
N GLU A 19 5.55 7.34 -6.86
CA GLU A 19 4.79 6.11 -6.67
C GLU A 19 3.35 6.38 -6.19
N ALA A 20 3.14 7.36 -5.33
CA ALA A 20 1.81 7.78 -4.89
C ALA A 20 0.98 8.35 -6.04
N LYS A 21 1.56 9.21 -6.89
CA LYS A 21 0.90 9.75 -8.09
C LYS A 21 0.52 8.63 -9.05
N SER A 22 1.42 7.68 -9.26
CA SER A 22 1.15 6.49 -10.08
C SER A 22 0.02 5.64 -9.50
N ALA A 23 0.07 5.33 -8.20
CA ALA A 23 -0.97 4.55 -7.52
C ALA A 23 -2.34 5.25 -7.53
N LYS A 24 -2.39 6.59 -7.34
CA LYS A 24 -3.64 7.37 -7.48
C LYS A 24 -4.21 7.27 -8.89
N LYS A 25 -3.35 7.35 -9.91
CA LYS A 25 -3.76 7.20 -11.31
C LYS A 25 -4.35 5.81 -11.52
N PHE A 26 -3.65 4.74 -11.15
CA PHE A 26 -4.15 3.36 -11.28
C PHE A 26 -5.46 3.13 -10.52
N MET A 27 -5.59 3.64 -9.30
CA MET A 27 -6.83 3.55 -8.53
C MET A 27 -7.99 4.25 -9.22
N LYS A 28 -7.78 5.46 -9.76
CA LYS A 28 -8.80 6.20 -10.51
C LYS A 28 -9.26 5.42 -11.75
N TRP A 29 -8.32 4.90 -12.55
CA TRP A 29 -8.65 4.10 -13.73
C TRP A 29 -9.34 2.78 -13.37
N GLY A 30 -8.89 2.10 -12.30
CA GLY A 30 -9.52 0.89 -11.81
C GLY A 30 -10.98 1.11 -11.38
N CYS A 31 -11.26 2.17 -10.62
CA CYS A 31 -12.63 2.51 -10.24
C CYS A 31 -13.51 2.82 -11.46
N VAL A 32 -12.99 3.56 -12.45
CA VAL A 32 -13.72 3.84 -13.69
C VAL A 32 -14.08 2.53 -14.41
N LEU A 33 -13.13 1.61 -14.57
CA LEU A 33 -13.38 0.32 -15.21
C LEU A 33 -14.42 -0.52 -14.45
N VAL A 34 -14.31 -0.61 -13.12
CA VAL A 34 -15.28 -1.34 -12.29
C VAL A 34 -16.68 -0.74 -12.42
N CYS A 35 -16.82 0.59 -12.46
CA CYS A 35 -18.11 1.23 -12.68
C CYS A 35 -18.68 0.95 -14.07
N PHE A 36 -17.87 1.05 -15.13
CA PHE A 36 -18.30 0.77 -16.50
C PHE A 36 -18.78 -0.67 -16.66
N PHE A 37 -18.01 -1.65 -16.17
CA PHE A 37 -18.40 -3.06 -16.27
C PHE A 37 -19.52 -3.43 -15.30
N GLY A 38 -19.54 -2.86 -14.08
CA GLY A 38 -20.57 -3.10 -13.08
C GLY A 38 -21.97 -2.70 -13.56
N ILE A 39 -22.10 -1.54 -14.21
CA ILE A 39 -23.39 -1.08 -14.78
C ILE A 39 -23.86 -2.02 -15.88
N GLY A 40 -22.95 -2.51 -16.74
CA GLY A 40 -23.28 -3.47 -17.80
C GLY A 40 -23.78 -4.82 -17.26
N ILE A 41 -23.16 -5.31 -16.17
CA ILE A 41 -23.58 -6.55 -15.50
C ILE A 41 -24.96 -6.39 -14.86
N LEU A 42 -25.20 -5.27 -14.16
CA LEU A 42 -26.51 -4.95 -13.58
C LEU A 42 -27.63 -4.91 -14.62
N GLY A 43 -27.38 -4.28 -15.77
CA GLY A 43 -28.33 -4.27 -16.89
C GLY A 43 -28.63 -5.67 -17.44
N SER A 44 -27.61 -6.52 -17.53
CA SER A 44 -27.74 -7.91 -18.02
C SER A 44 -28.55 -8.78 -17.05
N LEU A 45 -28.28 -8.67 -15.75
CA LEU A 45 -29.01 -9.39 -14.70
C LEU A 45 -30.49 -8.95 -14.63
N PHE A 46 -30.76 -7.65 -14.82
CA PHE A 46 -32.13 -7.15 -14.86
C PHE A 46 -32.92 -7.72 -16.04
N LYS A 47 -32.27 -7.86 -17.21
CA LYS A 47 -32.89 -8.47 -18.39
C LYS A 47 -33.20 -9.96 -18.20
N ILE A 48 -32.27 -10.73 -17.62
CA ILE A 48 -32.49 -12.16 -17.31
C ILE A 48 -33.64 -12.33 -16.31
N ASN A 49 -33.73 -11.46 -15.30
CA ASN A 49 -34.81 -11.47 -14.32
C ASN A 49 -36.18 -11.15 -14.94
N ASP A 50 -36.24 -10.28 -15.96
CA ASP A 50 -37.48 -10.00 -16.69
C ASP A 50 -37.91 -11.18 -17.57
N GLU A 51 -36.97 -11.86 -18.24
CA GLU A 51 -37.27 -13.02 -19.08
C GLU A 51 -37.71 -14.24 -18.25
N ASN A 52 -37.09 -14.49 -17.09
CA ASN A 52 -37.53 -15.55 -16.16
C ASN A 52 -38.94 -15.32 -15.59
N LYS A 53 -39.34 -14.06 -15.38
CA LYS A 53 -40.72 -13.72 -14.99
C LYS A 53 -41.74 -13.97 -16.09
N LYS A 54 -41.36 -13.85 -17.37
CA LYS A 54 -42.24 -14.17 -18.51
C LYS A 54 -42.39 -15.67 -18.73
N PHE A 55 -41.33 -16.44 -18.54
CA PHE A 55 -41.33 -17.91 -18.73
C PHE A 55 -42.17 -18.65 -17.67
N THR A 56 -42.13 -18.20 -16.42
CA THR A 56 -42.92 -18.80 -15.32
C THR A 56 -44.43 -18.58 -15.43
N GLY A 57 -44.91 -17.69 -16.30
CA GLY A 57 -46.34 -17.37 -16.46
C GLY A 57 -47.10 -18.22 -17.49
N ASN A 58 -46.42 -18.80 -18.49
CA ASN A 58 -47.09 -19.41 -19.64
C ASN A 58 -46.83 -20.92 -19.84
N ASP A 59 -45.82 -21.52 -19.21
CA ASP A 59 -45.41 -22.90 -19.53
C ASP A 59 -46.06 -24.00 -18.65
N ILE A 60 -47.01 -23.66 -17.78
CA ILE A 60 -47.81 -24.67 -17.07
C ILE A 60 -48.93 -25.24 -17.97
N LEU A 61 -49.13 -24.74 -19.19
CA LEU A 61 -50.30 -25.07 -20.02
C LEU A 61 -50.04 -25.77 -21.38
N SER A 62 -48.85 -26.33 -21.67
CA SER A 62 -48.66 -27.04 -22.95
C SER A 62 -47.74 -28.28 -22.99
N SER A 63 -47.36 -28.88 -21.86
CA SER A 63 -46.56 -30.12 -21.87
C SER A 63 -47.41 -31.38 -21.63
N SER A 64 -48.39 -31.63 -22.50
CA SER A 64 -48.94 -32.98 -22.68
C SER A 64 -48.23 -33.64 -23.86
N ASP A 65 -47.29 -34.53 -23.54
CA ASP A 65 -46.95 -35.77 -24.26
C ASP A 65 -46.79 -35.73 -25.79
N VAL A 66 -45.61 -35.31 -26.27
CA VAL A 66 -45.10 -35.71 -27.60
C VAL A 66 -43.80 -36.48 -27.41
N LYS A 67 -43.84 -37.81 -27.62
CA LYS A 67 -42.64 -38.67 -27.64
C LYS A 67 -41.94 -38.51 -28.99
N LEU A 68 -40.88 -37.70 -29.03
CA LEU A 68 -40.00 -37.59 -30.21
C LEU A 68 -39.19 -38.88 -30.41
N THR A 69 -39.02 -39.25 -31.68
CA THR A 69 -38.21 -40.40 -32.13
C THR A 69 -36.71 -40.12 -31.99
N GLU A 70 -35.88 -41.17 -31.90
CA GLU A 70 -34.42 -41.03 -31.71
C GLU A 70 -33.73 -40.34 -32.92
N GLU A 71 -34.31 -40.43 -34.12
CA GLU A 71 -33.81 -39.76 -35.31
C GLU A 71 -34.05 -38.24 -35.27
N GLU A 72 -35.20 -37.80 -34.74
CA GLU A 72 -35.51 -36.38 -34.57
C GLU A 72 -34.60 -35.73 -33.51
N LYS A 73 -34.25 -36.46 -32.44
CA LYS A 73 -33.27 -36.00 -31.44
C LYS A 73 -31.87 -35.83 -32.04
N ALA A 74 -31.44 -36.75 -32.91
CA ALA A 74 -30.15 -36.66 -33.58
C ALA A 74 -30.10 -35.49 -34.60
N MET A 75 -31.21 -35.22 -35.29
CA MET A 75 -31.31 -34.09 -36.23
C MET A 75 -31.34 -32.73 -35.52
N LEU A 76 -31.87 -32.67 -34.29
CA LEU A 76 -31.91 -31.47 -33.45
C LEU A 76 -30.66 -31.27 -32.57
N ALA A 77 -29.83 -32.31 -32.37
CA ALA A 77 -28.59 -32.24 -31.58
C ALA A 77 -27.65 -31.08 -31.94
N PRO A 78 -27.35 -30.77 -33.23
CA PRO A 78 -26.48 -29.64 -33.58
C PRO A 78 -27.11 -28.27 -33.32
N TYR A 79 -28.44 -28.18 -33.16
CA TYR A 79 -29.14 -26.93 -32.81
C TYR A 79 -29.26 -26.73 -31.29
N LEU A 80 -29.24 -27.82 -30.52
CA LEU A 80 -29.22 -27.80 -29.05
C LEU A 80 -27.82 -27.51 -28.47
N GLU A 81 -26.76 -27.67 -29.27
CA GLU A 81 -25.40 -27.30 -28.89
C GLU A 81 -25.10 -25.79 -29.07
N LYS A 82 -26.12 -24.93 -29.05
CA LYS A 82 -25.91 -23.50 -28.87
C LYS A 82 -25.53 -23.27 -27.40
N LYS A 83 -24.23 -23.42 -27.13
CA LYS A 83 -23.60 -23.24 -25.81
C LYS A 83 -24.07 -21.91 -25.21
N GLU A 84 -25.07 -21.96 -24.34
CA GLU A 84 -25.47 -20.84 -23.50
C GLU A 84 -24.29 -20.55 -22.56
N THR A 85 -23.41 -19.64 -22.99
CA THR A 85 -22.41 -19.10 -22.08
C THR A 85 -23.17 -18.36 -21.01
N ASN A 86 -23.22 -18.94 -19.81
CA ASN A 86 -23.89 -18.34 -18.67
C ASN A 86 -23.48 -16.85 -18.58
N PRO A 87 -24.42 -15.91 -18.61
CA PRO A 87 -24.13 -14.47 -18.59
C PRO A 87 -23.31 -14.05 -17.36
N LEU A 88 -23.41 -14.85 -16.30
CA LEU A 88 -22.59 -14.75 -15.09
C LEU A 88 -21.09 -15.03 -15.35
N TYR A 89 -20.76 -16.00 -16.22
CA TYR A 89 -19.37 -16.35 -16.57
C TYR A 89 -18.66 -15.21 -17.32
N MET A 90 -19.32 -14.61 -18.31
CA MET A 90 -18.77 -13.46 -19.05
C MET A 90 -18.56 -12.24 -18.15
N SER A 91 -19.48 -12.04 -17.19
CA SER A 91 -19.38 -10.96 -16.20
C SER A 91 -18.15 -11.12 -15.29
N CYS A 92 -17.86 -12.34 -14.84
CA CYS A 92 -16.67 -12.62 -14.02
C CYS A 92 -15.36 -12.37 -14.79
N ILE A 93 -15.29 -12.74 -16.07
CA ILE A 93 -14.09 -12.54 -16.90
C ILE A 93 -13.72 -11.05 -17.03
N LEU A 94 -14.70 -10.15 -17.11
CA LEU A 94 -14.46 -8.71 -17.25
C LEU A 94 -14.13 -8.02 -15.92
N LEU A 95 -14.66 -8.53 -14.79
CA LEU A 95 -14.39 -7.94 -13.47
C LEU A 95 -12.97 -8.22 -12.98
N ILE A 96 -12.44 -9.42 -13.21
CA ILE A 96 -11.10 -9.83 -12.75
C ILE A 96 -10.00 -8.84 -13.19
N PRO A 97 -9.83 -8.49 -14.49
CA PRO A 97 -8.78 -7.57 -14.93
C PRO A 97 -8.99 -6.15 -14.40
N SER A 98 -10.24 -5.72 -14.16
CA SER A 98 -10.54 -4.40 -13.60
C SER A 98 -10.14 -4.26 -12.13
N ALA A 99 -10.11 -5.37 -11.37
CA ALA A 99 -9.73 -5.37 -9.96
C ALA A 99 -8.21 -5.31 -9.74
N ILE A 100 -7.41 -5.82 -10.69
CA ILE A 100 -5.93 -5.84 -10.63
C ILE A 100 -5.31 -4.47 -10.30
N PRO A 101 -5.61 -3.36 -11.03
CA PRO A 101 -5.02 -2.06 -10.74
C PRO A 101 -5.39 -1.52 -9.35
N ILE A 102 -6.57 -1.86 -8.84
CA ILE A 102 -7.01 -1.49 -7.49
C ILE A 102 -6.15 -2.21 -6.45
N LEU A 103 -5.93 -3.52 -6.62
CA LEU A 103 -5.10 -4.32 -5.71
C LEU A 103 -3.65 -3.83 -5.69
N ILE A 104 -3.07 -3.54 -6.86
CA ILE A 104 -1.70 -2.98 -6.98
C ILE A 104 -1.61 -1.64 -6.26
N SER A 105 -2.58 -0.76 -6.49
CA SER A 105 -2.62 0.57 -5.85
C SER A 105 -2.68 0.46 -4.34
N ARG A 106 -3.54 -0.41 -3.80
CA ARG A 106 -3.65 -0.66 -2.35
C ARG A 106 -2.34 -1.16 -1.76
N LYS A 107 -1.65 -2.08 -2.45
CA LYS A 107 -0.33 -2.58 -2.01
C LYS A 107 0.68 -1.44 -1.93
N LYS A 108 0.75 -0.58 -2.95
CA LYS A 108 1.64 0.59 -2.98
C LYS A 108 1.34 1.61 -1.88
N PHE A 109 0.08 1.92 -1.64
CA PHE A 109 -0.31 2.80 -0.53
C PHE A 109 0.08 2.24 0.83
N ARG A 110 -0.05 0.91 1.01
CA ARG A 110 0.38 0.25 2.24
C ARG A 110 1.89 0.36 2.45
N GLU A 111 2.68 0.14 1.40
CA GLU A 111 4.15 0.29 1.45
C GLU A 111 4.57 1.71 1.80
N ILE A 112 3.94 2.72 1.17
CA ILE A 112 4.19 4.15 1.48
C ILE A 112 3.81 4.48 2.93
N ALA A 113 2.67 3.97 3.40
CA ALA A 113 2.23 4.17 4.78
C ALA A 113 3.19 3.52 5.77
N SER A 114 3.71 2.32 5.46
CA SER A 114 4.74 1.66 6.27
C SER A 114 6.04 2.47 6.28
N ALA A 115 6.54 2.94 5.14
CA ALA A 115 7.76 3.76 5.06
C ALA A 115 7.66 5.01 5.95
N ARG A 116 6.53 5.73 5.90
CA ARG A 116 6.28 6.90 6.76
C ARG A 116 6.24 6.58 8.25
N ARG A 117 5.76 5.40 8.64
CA ARG A 117 5.80 4.96 10.04
C ARG A 117 7.23 4.74 10.51
N TYR A 118 8.05 4.08 9.69
CA TYR A 118 9.47 3.91 9.99
C TYR A 118 10.20 5.25 10.04
N GLU A 119 9.86 6.23 9.19
CA GLU A 119 10.40 7.59 9.27
C GLU A 119 10.17 8.24 10.65
N THR A 120 8.98 8.09 11.22
CA THR A 120 8.67 8.65 12.55
C THR A 120 9.48 7.97 13.65
N ILE A 121 9.67 6.66 13.55
CA ILE A 121 10.51 5.89 14.47
C ILE A 121 11.96 6.35 14.34
N PHE A 122 12.46 6.43 13.10
CA PHE A 122 13.81 6.87 12.82
C PHE A 122 14.02 8.30 13.34
N GLY A 123 13.08 9.22 13.11
CA GLY A 123 13.18 10.60 13.60
C GLY A 123 13.14 10.74 15.13
N SER A 124 12.65 9.73 15.85
CA SER A 124 12.60 9.72 17.32
C SER A 124 13.85 9.11 17.96
N ASP A 125 14.73 8.49 17.16
CA ASP A 125 15.92 7.81 17.62
C ASP A 125 17.08 8.78 17.92
N THR A 126 17.83 8.51 18.99
CA THR A 126 18.83 9.40 19.59
C THR A 126 20.28 8.97 19.33
N ASP A 127 20.53 7.69 19.04
CA ASP A 127 21.89 7.16 18.86
C ASP A 127 22.26 6.89 17.40
N GLY A 128 21.27 6.86 16.49
CA GLY A 128 21.48 6.60 15.07
C GLY A 128 21.62 5.14 14.71
N ILE A 129 21.43 4.24 15.67
CA ILE A 129 21.57 2.80 15.53
C ILE A 129 20.33 2.14 16.09
N ILE A 130 19.45 1.71 15.20
CA ILE A 130 18.18 1.12 15.60
C ILE A 130 18.35 -0.39 15.66
N THR A 131 18.17 -0.94 16.86
CA THR A 131 18.25 -2.39 17.09
C THR A 131 16.93 -3.08 16.75
N ALA A 132 17.02 -4.39 16.48
CA ALA A 132 15.87 -5.18 16.08
C ALA A 132 14.84 -5.33 17.22
N ASP A 133 15.32 -5.37 18.47
CA ASP A 133 14.51 -5.47 19.68
C ASP A 133 13.78 -4.16 20.01
N GLU A 134 14.42 -3.01 19.77
CA GLU A 134 13.78 -1.72 19.93
C GLU A 134 12.61 -1.57 18.94
N LEU A 135 12.83 -1.90 17.66
CA LEU A 135 11.78 -1.91 16.64
C LEU A 135 10.65 -2.87 17.00
N SER A 136 10.97 -4.08 17.46
CA SER A 136 9.99 -5.09 17.89
C SER A 136 9.12 -4.57 19.03
N THR A 137 9.74 -3.97 20.05
CA THR A 137 9.07 -3.40 21.22
C THR A 137 8.17 -2.22 20.84
N GLN A 138 8.67 -1.28 20.03
CA GLN A 138 7.91 -0.10 19.60
C GLN A 138 6.74 -0.47 18.69
N LEU A 139 6.93 -1.43 17.77
CA LEU A 139 5.91 -1.84 16.80
C LEU A 139 4.99 -2.95 17.29
N LYS A 140 5.31 -3.58 18.43
CA LYS A 140 4.62 -4.77 18.97
C LYS A 140 4.46 -5.88 17.93
N ARG A 141 5.51 -6.13 17.17
CA ARG A 141 5.53 -7.07 16.04
C ARG A 141 6.80 -7.92 16.08
N PRO A 142 6.76 -9.17 15.58
CA PRO A 142 7.95 -10.02 15.56
C PRO A 142 9.01 -9.43 14.63
N THR A 143 10.26 -9.48 15.09
CA THR A 143 11.46 -8.94 14.41
C THR A 143 11.60 -9.43 12.97
N SER A 144 11.32 -10.70 12.71
CA SER A 144 11.42 -11.29 11.36
C SER A 144 10.48 -10.63 10.34
N LYS A 145 9.26 -10.25 10.74
CA LYS A 145 8.32 -9.55 9.85
C LYS A 145 8.73 -8.12 9.59
N ILE A 146 9.25 -7.44 10.62
CA ILE A 146 9.75 -6.07 10.52
C ILE A 146 10.95 -6.03 9.57
N PHE A 147 11.91 -6.96 9.75
CA PHE A 147 13.11 -7.01 8.92
C PHE A 147 12.79 -7.34 7.46
N ALA A 148 11.87 -8.28 7.21
CA ALA A 148 11.40 -8.56 5.85
C ALA A 148 10.71 -7.34 5.19
N GLU A 149 9.91 -6.60 5.95
CA GLU A 149 9.27 -5.37 5.47
C GLU A 149 10.29 -4.26 5.19
N LEU A 150 11.23 -4.02 6.11
CA LEU A 150 12.31 -3.07 5.91
C LEU A 150 13.16 -3.42 4.70
N LYS A 151 13.58 -4.68 4.56
CA LYS A 151 14.36 -5.16 3.41
C LYS A 151 13.66 -4.87 2.07
N ASP A 152 12.34 -5.09 1.99
CA ASP A 152 11.55 -4.78 0.80
C ASP A 152 11.47 -3.26 0.53
N LEU A 153 11.33 -2.44 1.58
CA LEU A 153 11.32 -0.98 1.44
C LEU A 153 12.67 -0.40 1.02
N PHE A 154 13.78 -0.93 1.57
CA PHE A 154 15.14 -0.58 1.18
C PHE A 154 15.43 -0.99 -0.26
N ALA A 155 15.05 -2.22 -0.66
CA ALA A 155 15.21 -2.68 -2.04
C ALA A 155 14.44 -1.83 -3.06
N LYS A 156 13.32 -1.22 -2.65
CA LYS A 156 12.52 -0.30 -3.47
C LYS A 156 13.08 1.13 -3.52
N GLY A 157 14.07 1.44 -2.68
CA GLY A 157 14.68 2.76 -2.58
C GLY A 157 13.79 3.81 -1.93
N TYR A 158 12.91 3.41 -0.99
CA TYR A 158 12.12 4.38 -0.23
C TYR A 158 12.93 5.12 0.82
N PHE A 159 14.04 4.53 1.28
CA PHE A 159 14.94 5.13 2.26
C PHE A 159 16.20 5.69 1.59
N GLN A 160 16.73 6.77 2.15
CA GLN A 160 17.98 7.42 1.79
C GLN A 160 18.73 7.80 3.08
N ASN A 161 20.06 7.90 3.01
CA ASN A 161 20.91 8.21 4.18
C ASN A 161 20.78 7.23 5.36
N CYS A 162 20.33 6.00 5.06
CA CYS A 162 20.25 4.90 5.99
C CYS A 162 20.73 3.63 5.28
N SER A 163 21.35 2.73 6.04
CA SER A 163 21.81 1.42 5.60
C SER A 163 21.20 0.32 6.48
N LEU A 164 20.83 -0.80 5.85
CA LEU A 164 20.29 -1.97 6.55
C LEU A 164 21.46 -2.82 7.06
N GLY A 165 21.50 -3.07 8.37
CA GLY A 165 22.50 -3.93 9.00
C GLY A 165 22.13 -5.42 8.90
N LYS A 166 23.01 -6.28 9.40
CA LYS A 166 22.77 -7.74 9.46
C LYS A 166 21.89 -8.07 10.67
N GLU A 167 21.00 -9.05 10.53
CA GLU A 167 20.20 -9.60 11.65
C GLU A 167 21.12 -9.97 12.82
N GLY A 168 20.90 -9.35 13.99
CA GLY A 168 21.62 -9.66 15.22
C GLY A 168 21.92 -8.42 16.07
N ASP A 169 22.69 -7.47 15.53
CA ASP A 169 23.25 -6.38 16.34
C ASP A 169 22.73 -4.99 15.94
N THR A 170 22.55 -4.74 14.64
CA THR A 170 22.11 -3.43 14.13
C THR A 170 21.12 -3.66 12.99
N CYS A 171 19.87 -3.24 13.18
CA CYS A 171 18.82 -3.44 12.17
C CYS A 171 18.92 -2.34 11.11
N VAL A 172 18.99 -1.09 11.54
CA VAL A 172 19.14 0.07 10.66
C VAL A 172 20.21 0.99 11.22
N LYS A 173 21.20 1.32 10.40
CA LYS A 173 22.21 2.34 10.68
C LYS A 173 21.85 3.59 9.89
N ILE A 174 21.88 4.74 10.54
CA ILE A 174 21.60 6.02 9.91
C ILE A 174 22.94 6.65 9.57
N ASP A 175 23.27 6.79 8.29
CA ASP A 175 24.64 7.12 7.88
C ASP A 175 25.01 8.56 8.26
N ASN A 176 24.03 9.48 8.30
CA ASN A 176 24.22 10.87 8.75
C ASN A 176 24.31 11.03 10.28
N ALA A 177 24.24 9.94 11.06
CA ALA A 177 24.25 9.96 12.51
C ALA A 177 25.65 9.78 13.15
N LEU A 178 26.62 9.27 12.39
CA LEU A 178 27.95 8.94 12.93
C LEU A 178 28.93 10.10 12.76
N GLY A 179 29.45 10.61 13.88
CA GLY A 179 30.33 11.79 13.95
C GLY A 179 31.74 11.63 13.34
N ASN A 180 32.01 10.59 12.56
CA ASN A 180 33.34 10.33 11.97
C ASN A 180 33.37 10.43 10.44
N GLU A 181 32.24 10.70 9.77
CA GLU A 181 32.22 10.99 8.34
C GLU A 181 32.09 12.51 8.14
N VAL A 182 32.75 13.04 7.11
CA VAL A 182 32.90 14.48 6.78
C VAL A 182 31.55 15.22 6.62
N LEU A 183 30.42 14.50 6.69
CA LEU A 183 29.04 14.98 6.60
C LEU A 183 28.23 14.81 7.91
N GLY A 184 28.86 14.41 9.01
CA GLY A 184 28.23 14.07 10.28
C GLY A 184 27.87 15.29 11.15
N THR A 185 26.91 16.11 10.71
CA THR A 185 26.25 17.17 11.50
C THR A 185 24.81 16.81 11.90
N GLY A 186 24.44 15.51 11.83
CA GLY A 186 23.05 15.08 11.95
C GLY A 186 22.41 15.20 13.33
N PHE A 187 23.16 15.57 14.38
CA PHE A 187 22.62 15.86 15.71
C PHE A 187 23.13 17.19 16.25
N VAL A 188 22.21 17.95 16.85
CA VAL A 188 22.45 19.20 17.56
C VAL A 188 22.12 18.98 19.03
N GLU A 189 22.96 19.49 19.93
CA GLU A 189 22.61 19.57 21.33
C GLU A 189 21.69 20.77 21.57
N VAL A 190 20.50 20.50 22.11
CA VAL A 190 19.51 21.53 22.43
C VAL A 190 19.15 21.46 23.90
N THR A 191 19.31 22.60 24.55
CA THR A 191 18.90 22.79 25.94
C THR A 191 17.39 22.99 26.04
N CYS A 192 16.72 22.17 26.85
CA CYS A 192 15.28 22.29 27.06
C CYS A 192 14.95 23.57 27.82
N LYS A 193 14.08 24.42 27.25
CA LYS A 193 13.63 25.66 27.90
C LYS A 193 12.84 25.45 29.20
N ASN A 194 12.28 24.25 29.40
CA ASN A 194 11.43 23.95 30.56
C ASN A 194 12.21 23.39 31.74
N CYS A 195 13.06 22.37 31.52
CA CYS A 195 13.81 21.72 32.59
C CYS A 195 15.31 22.05 32.60
N GLY A 196 15.82 22.84 31.63
CA GLY A 196 17.23 23.18 31.52
C GLY A 196 18.14 22.03 31.08
N ALA A 197 17.62 20.82 30.89
CA ALA A 197 18.44 19.67 30.50
C ALA A 197 18.91 19.78 29.04
N THR A 198 20.18 19.47 28.80
CA THR A 198 20.73 19.33 27.44
C THR A 198 20.30 18.00 26.85
N ASN A 199 19.68 18.03 25.67
CA ASN A 199 19.25 16.84 24.94
C ASN A 199 19.93 16.83 23.59
N ARG A 200 20.47 15.68 23.20
CA ARG A 200 20.96 15.47 21.84
C ARG A 200 19.77 15.13 20.96
N ILE A 201 19.44 16.02 20.03
CA ILE A 201 18.34 15.84 19.07
C ILE A 201 18.87 15.95 17.66
N ARG A 202 18.17 15.40 16.68
CA ARG A 202 18.65 15.47 15.30
C ARG A 202 18.53 16.88 14.74
N ALA A 203 19.49 17.23 13.89
CA ALA A 203 19.48 18.47 13.13
C ALA A 203 18.22 18.53 12.26
N ASP A 204 17.56 19.69 12.29
CA ASP A 204 16.30 20.02 11.63
C ASP A 204 15.14 19.07 11.94
N SER A 205 15.18 18.38 13.08
CA SER A 205 14.13 17.49 13.54
C SER A 205 13.43 17.99 14.81
N HIS A 206 12.20 17.51 15.02
CA HIS A 206 11.47 17.69 16.26
C HIS A 206 11.71 16.49 17.18
N GLY A 207 12.18 16.77 18.40
CA GLY A 207 12.38 15.77 19.44
C GLY A 207 11.50 16.05 20.66
N LYS A 208 11.55 15.17 21.65
CA LYS A 208 11.02 15.43 22.99
C LYS A 208 12.19 15.45 23.96
N CYS A 209 12.08 16.28 24.99
CA CYS A 209 13.03 16.25 26.09
C CYS A 209 12.95 14.90 26.82
N SER A 210 14.07 14.20 26.97
CA SER A 210 14.15 12.91 27.67
C SER A 210 13.77 13.01 29.15
N TYR A 211 13.81 14.21 29.72
CA TYR A 211 13.54 14.45 31.14
C TYR A 211 12.10 14.88 31.41
N CYS A 212 11.58 15.85 30.65
CA CYS A 212 10.25 16.43 30.93
C CYS A 212 9.22 16.21 29.82
N GLY A 213 9.60 15.55 28.72
CA GLY A 213 8.69 15.26 27.60
C GLY A 213 8.31 16.46 26.73
N ASN A 214 8.78 17.67 27.06
CA ASN A 214 8.45 18.88 26.33
C ASN A 214 9.05 18.85 24.91
N PRO A 215 8.36 19.41 23.89
CA PRO A 215 8.86 19.38 22.52
C PRO A 215 10.11 20.25 22.36
N LEU A 216 11.09 19.72 21.64
CA LEU A 216 12.35 20.38 21.29
C LEU A 216 12.49 20.42 19.77
N TYR A 217 13.28 21.38 19.27
CA TYR A 217 13.58 21.51 17.85
C TYR A 217 15.07 21.74 17.65
N GLY A 218 15.71 20.87 16.87
CA GLY A 218 17.14 20.92 16.59
C GLY A 218 17.41 21.90 15.46
N LYS A 219 17.81 23.13 15.76
CA LYS A 219 18.29 24.07 14.72
C LYS A 219 19.80 23.94 14.59
N ILE A 220 20.28 23.71 13.37
CA ILE A 220 21.70 23.90 13.06
C ILE A 220 22.00 25.40 13.22
N GLN A 221 22.94 25.77 14.09
CA GLN A 221 23.46 27.13 14.09
C GLN A 221 24.47 27.20 12.95
N GLU A 222 24.11 27.89 11.86
CA GLU A 222 25.08 28.31 10.85
C GLU A 222 25.93 29.42 11.49
N GLU A 223 27.23 29.17 11.66
CA GLU A 223 28.23 30.20 12.02
C GLU A 223 28.60 31.06 10.80
#